data_AF-A0A0M8YFP4-F1
#
_entry.id   AF-A0A0M8YFP4-F1
#
_cell.length_a   1.000
_cell.length_b   1.000
_cell.length_c   1.000
_cell.angle_alpha   90.00
_cell.angle_beta   90.00
_cell.angle_gamma   90.00
#
_symmetry.space_group_name_H-M   'P 1'
#
loop_
_entity.id
_entity.type
_entity.pdbx_description
1 polymer ?
#
loop_
_entity_poly.entity_id
_entity_poly.type
_entity_poly.pdbx_seq_one_letter_code
_entity_poly.pdbx_strand_id
1 'polypeptide(L)'
;MEPSTYPEPDVRLARLADAVGLPPVWPPTREFLDGLAERTGLRTPDLLLVADLPVPGDTWLFDETAGASSSLVARSLALPASARSLLRARARSMTAPAHTLATRELRPYERYPPGFGSLLLRMLALRNLNWSGAAKAMCLMSGVCKAASTIGAVGRGAKPLDAEMLDGFAATLGAPVAVLAGLTGVRPAAESRELAPEVIDTAALVWEVRHVTRDQEGRLTEYAEALGEG
;
A
#
# COMPACT_ATOMS: atom_id res chain seq x y z
N MET A 1 22.71 -1.11 -22.54
CA MET A 1 21.89 -1.02 -21.32
C MET A 1 21.21 0.32 -21.38
N GLU A 2 20.03 0.37 -22.01
CA GLU A 2 19.28 1.62 -22.06
C GLU A 2 18.88 2.00 -20.62
N PRO A 3 19.07 3.26 -20.20
CA PRO A 3 18.52 3.71 -18.94
C PRO A 3 17.01 3.56 -19.07
N SER A 4 16.44 2.60 -18.35
CA SER A 4 15.03 2.65 -17.96
C SER A 4 14.86 3.99 -17.26
N THR A 5 14.42 4.99 -18.02
CA THR A 5 14.41 6.38 -17.58
C THR A 5 13.19 6.49 -16.69
N TYR A 6 13.39 6.20 -15.41
CA TYR A 6 12.38 6.41 -14.38
C TYR A 6 11.93 7.87 -14.52
N PRO A 7 10.68 8.11 -14.96
CA PRO A 7 10.28 9.41 -15.46
C PRO A 7 10.25 10.44 -14.35
N GLU A 8 10.44 11.71 -14.68
CA GLU A 8 10.36 12.82 -13.73
C GLU A 8 8.99 12.86 -13.01
N PRO A 9 8.92 13.47 -11.81
CA PRO A 9 7.72 13.38 -10.97
C PRO A 9 6.46 14.02 -11.57
N ASP A 10 6.62 15.07 -12.37
CA ASP A 10 5.56 15.72 -13.12
C ASP A 10 4.93 14.77 -14.15
N VAL A 11 5.76 13.99 -14.86
CA VAL A 11 5.32 12.97 -15.80
C VAL A 11 4.60 11.83 -15.08
N ARG A 12 5.08 11.41 -13.90
CA ARG A 12 4.42 10.35 -13.12
C ARG A 12 3.04 10.76 -12.61
N LEU A 13 2.91 11.98 -12.09
CA LEU A 13 1.60 12.51 -11.69
C LEU A 13 0.67 12.73 -12.88
N ALA A 14 1.20 13.20 -14.01
CA ALA A 14 0.40 13.35 -15.23
C ALA A 14 -0.16 12.00 -15.72
N ARG A 15 0.63 10.92 -15.65
CA ARG A 15 0.16 9.56 -15.97
C ARG A 15 -0.97 9.09 -15.06
N LEU A 16 -0.89 9.38 -13.76
CA LEU A 16 -1.98 9.05 -12.83
C LEU A 16 -3.23 9.88 -13.13
N ALA A 17 -3.08 11.16 -13.41
CA ALA A 17 -4.19 12.06 -13.73
C ALA A 17 -4.91 11.60 -15.01
N ASP A 18 -4.14 11.26 -16.06
CA ASP A 18 -4.66 10.70 -17.32
C ASP A 18 -5.43 9.39 -17.08
N ALA A 19 -4.88 8.49 -16.27
CA ALA A 19 -5.51 7.20 -15.93
C ALA A 19 -6.88 7.33 -15.25
N VAL A 20 -7.21 8.50 -14.68
CA VAL A 20 -8.49 8.78 -14.00
C VAL A 20 -9.25 9.98 -14.58
N GLY A 21 -8.85 10.45 -15.77
CA GLY A 21 -9.50 11.55 -16.48
C GLY A 21 -9.46 12.87 -15.71
N LEU A 22 -8.38 13.16 -14.99
CA LEU A 22 -8.12 14.45 -14.35
C LEU A 22 -7.09 15.26 -15.16
N PRO A 23 -7.26 16.58 -15.30
CA PRO A 23 -6.25 17.41 -15.93
C PRO A 23 -4.99 17.46 -15.04
N PRO A 24 -3.78 17.28 -15.60
CA PRO A 24 -2.56 17.33 -14.82
C PRO A 24 -2.28 18.76 -14.31
N VAL A 25 -1.78 18.88 -13.08
CA VAL A 25 -1.39 20.15 -12.46
C VAL A 25 0.02 20.03 -11.90
N TRP A 26 0.88 21.00 -12.22
CA TRP A 26 2.25 21.08 -11.70
C TRP A 26 2.66 22.53 -11.38
N PRO A 27 3.22 22.81 -10.18
CA PRO A 27 3.35 21.91 -9.03
C PRO A 27 1.98 21.47 -8.50
N PRO A 28 1.85 20.27 -7.89
CA PRO A 28 0.56 19.75 -7.47
C PRO A 28 -0.03 20.58 -6.32
N THR A 29 -1.28 20.98 -6.45
CA THR A 29 -2.03 21.63 -5.35
C THR A 29 -2.67 20.58 -4.44
N ARG A 30 -3.13 21.00 -3.26
CA ARG A 30 -3.83 20.09 -2.33
C ARG A 30 -5.12 19.55 -2.96
N GLU A 31 -5.88 20.42 -3.61
CA GLU A 31 -7.14 20.06 -4.27
C GLU A 31 -6.91 19.03 -5.38
N PHE A 32 -5.82 19.17 -6.13
CA PHE A 32 -5.43 18.20 -7.14
C PHE A 32 -5.04 16.84 -6.54
N LEU A 33 -4.27 16.84 -5.44
CA LEU A 33 -3.88 15.61 -4.74
C LEU A 33 -5.09 14.91 -4.09
N ASP A 34 -6.02 15.67 -3.50
CA ASP A 34 -7.23 15.12 -2.90
C ASP A 34 -8.14 14.51 -3.98
N GLY A 35 -8.31 15.18 -5.13
CA GLY A 35 -9.04 14.64 -6.28
C GLY A 35 -8.38 13.40 -6.89
N LEU A 36 -7.05 13.37 -6.97
CA LEU A 36 -6.32 12.17 -7.38
C LEU A 36 -6.54 11.03 -6.38
N ALA A 37 -6.43 11.28 -5.08
CA ALA A 37 -6.57 10.24 -4.06
C ALA A 37 -7.96 9.59 -4.13
N GLU A 38 -9.01 10.40 -4.29
CA GLU A 38 -10.40 9.93 -4.43
C GLU A 38 -10.58 9.00 -5.62
N ARG A 39 -10.01 9.35 -6.79
CA ARG A 39 -10.21 8.57 -8.03
C ARG A 39 -9.25 7.41 -8.21
N THR A 40 -8.06 7.49 -7.64
CA THR A 40 -7.01 6.47 -7.78
C THR A 40 -7.07 5.41 -6.69
N GLY A 41 -7.74 5.68 -5.57
CA GLY A 41 -7.68 4.84 -4.37
C GLY A 41 -6.35 4.90 -3.62
N LEU A 42 -5.35 5.63 -4.16
CA LEU A 42 -4.07 5.87 -3.49
C LEU A 42 -4.25 6.90 -2.37
N ARG A 43 -3.43 6.79 -1.32
CA ARG A 43 -3.45 7.75 -0.21
C ARG A 43 -2.63 8.99 -0.57
N THR A 44 -2.93 10.14 0.03
CA THR A 44 -2.15 11.37 -0.18
C THR A 44 -0.64 11.16 0.04
N PRO A 45 -0.17 10.43 1.08
CA PRO A 45 1.24 10.09 1.21
C PRO A 45 1.83 9.26 0.07
N ASP A 46 1.04 8.35 -0.54
CA ASP A 46 1.46 7.62 -1.73
C ASP A 46 1.66 8.60 -2.90
N LEU A 47 0.75 9.55 -3.10
CA LEU A 47 0.85 10.57 -4.15
C LEU A 47 2.02 11.54 -3.95
N LEU A 48 2.35 11.88 -2.70
CA LEU A 48 3.56 12.65 -2.39
C LEU A 48 4.83 11.87 -2.78
N LEU A 49 4.87 10.55 -2.56
CA LEU A 49 5.96 9.71 -3.08
C LEU A 49 6.01 9.71 -4.62
N VAL A 50 4.86 9.65 -5.31
CA VAL A 50 4.83 9.73 -6.78
C VAL A 50 5.40 11.06 -7.27
N ALA A 51 5.12 12.15 -6.57
CA ALA A 51 5.57 13.50 -6.88
C ALA A 51 7.00 13.83 -6.40
N ASP A 52 7.71 12.87 -5.78
CA ASP A 52 8.98 13.12 -5.05
C ASP A 52 8.91 14.31 -4.07
N LEU A 53 7.72 14.53 -3.50
CA LEU A 53 7.48 15.53 -2.47
C LEU A 53 7.72 14.92 -1.08
N PRO A 54 8.11 15.74 -0.09
CA PRO A 54 8.33 15.27 1.27
C PRO A 54 7.02 14.73 1.86
N VAL A 55 7.07 13.49 2.34
CA VAL A 55 5.99 12.90 3.15
C VAL A 55 6.17 13.39 4.59
N PRO A 56 5.10 13.85 5.27
CA PRO A 56 5.16 14.25 6.67
C PRO A 56 5.84 13.19 7.57
N GLY A 57 6.74 13.63 8.45
CA GLY A 57 7.58 12.72 9.24
C GLY A 57 6.80 11.81 10.19
N ASP A 58 5.66 12.29 10.69
CA ASP A 58 4.72 11.53 11.52
C ASP A 58 4.09 10.33 10.78
N THR A 59 4.07 10.35 9.45
CA THR A 59 3.58 9.22 8.63
C THR A 59 4.54 8.03 8.67
N TRP A 60 5.79 8.23 9.10
CA TRP A 60 6.81 7.19 9.22
C TRP A 60 7.00 6.68 10.65
N LEU A 61 6.13 7.06 11.60
CA LEU A 61 6.19 6.61 12.98
C LEU A 61 5.50 5.25 13.13
N PHE A 62 6.27 4.19 13.41
CA PHE A 62 5.78 2.83 13.53
C PHE A 62 6.31 2.11 14.77
N ASP A 63 5.58 1.10 15.21
CA ASP A 63 6.16 -0.05 15.92
C ASP A 63 6.49 -1.09 14.85
N GLU A 64 7.77 -1.31 14.53
CA GLU A 64 8.18 -2.27 13.48
C GLU A 64 7.83 -3.72 13.80
N THR A 65 7.45 -4.01 15.06
CA THR A 65 6.99 -5.34 15.48
C THR A 65 5.47 -5.51 15.36
N ALA A 66 4.77 -4.42 15.05
CA ALA A 66 3.34 -4.37 14.79
C ALA A 66 3.04 -4.27 13.28
N GLY A 67 1.77 -4.06 12.95
CA GLY A 67 1.28 -3.89 11.58
C GLY A 67 0.31 -5.00 11.18
N ALA A 68 -0.11 -5.02 9.91
CA ALA A 68 -1.10 -5.98 9.46
C ALA A 68 -0.54 -7.41 9.43
N SER A 69 -0.69 -8.15 10.54
CA SER A 69 -0.29 -9.55 10.60
C SER A 69 -1.13 -10.38 9.63
N SER A 70 -0.57 -11.52 9.21
CA SER A 70 -1.30 -12.44 8.32
C SER A 70 -2.59 -12.95 8.94
N SER A 71 -2.64 -13.09 10.27
CA SER A 71 -3.85 -13.46 11.00
C SER A 71 -4.91 -12.37 10.86
N LEU A 72 -4.55 -11.11 11.15
CA LEU A 72 -5.47 -9.99 11.04
C LEU A 72 -6.00 -9.79 9.61
N VAL A 73 -5.12 -9.88 8.61
CA VAL A 73 -5.49 -9.77 7.19
C VAL A 73 -6.45 -10.89 6.79
N ALA A 74 -6.13 -12.15 7.11
CA ALA A 74 -6.98 -13.29 6.77
C ALA A 74 -8.36 -13.19 7.44
N ARG A 75 -8.41 -12.80 8.72
CA ARG A 75 -9.68 -12.61 9.44
C ARG A 75 -10.50 -11.48 8.83
N SER A 76 -9.89 -10.32 8.55
CA SER A 76 -10.56 -9.20 7.88
C SER A 76 -11.20 -9.62 6.56
N LEU A 77 -10.51 -10.39 5.73
CA LEU A 77 -11.02 -10.88 4.45
C LEU A 77 -12.25 -11.80 4.62
N ALA A 78 -12.29 -12.59 5.69
CA ALA A 78 -13.39 -13.52 5.96
C ALA A 78 -14.63 -12.86 6.59
N LEU A 79 -14.49 -11.66 7.17
CA LEU A 79 -15.59 -10.97 7.83
C LEU A 79 -16.62 -10.40 6.83
N PRO A 80 -17.92 -10.34 7.20
CA PRO A 80 -18.91 -9.60 6.43
C PRO A 80 -18.62 -8.08 6.46
N ALA A 81 -19.17 -7.35 5.49
CA ALA A 81 -18.88 -5.92 5.29
C ALA A 81 -19.14 -5.03 6.53
N SER A 82 -20.20 -5.32 7.30
CA SER A 82 -20.50 -4.62 8.55
C SER A 82 -19.42 -4.84 9.61
N ALA A 83 -18.98 -6.09 9.79
CA ALA A 83 -17.91 -6.45 10.72
C ALA A 83 -16.55 -5.87 10.30
N ARG A 84 -16.21 -5.86 9.00
CA ARG A 84 -15.01 -5.16 8.49
C ARG A 84 -15.04 -3.66 8.81
N SER A 85 -16.21 -3.04 8.66
CA SER A 85 -16.40 -1.63 9.01
C SER A 85 -16.19 -1.36 10.51
N LEU A 86 -16.71 -2.25 11.38
CA LEU A 86 -16.49 -2.19 12.83
C LEU A 86 -15.03 -2.40 13.20
N LEU A 87 -14.36 -3.38 12.60
CA LEU A 87 -12.93 -3.65 12.81
C LEU A 87 -12.08 -2.43 12.41
N ARG A 88 -12.35 -1.81 11.25
CA ARG A 88 -11.65 -0.60 10.81
C ARG A 88 -11.92 0.60 11.72
N ALA A 89 -13.15 0.76 12.21
CA ALA A 89 -13.47 1.80 13.20
C ALA A 89 -12.70 1.57 14.50
N ARG A 90 -12.60 0.31 14.96
CA ARG A 90 -11.82 -0.06 16.14
C ARG A 90 -10.34 0.23 15.96
N ALA A 91 -9.75 -0.14 14.81
CA ALA A 91 -8.36 0.15 14.49
C ALA A 91 -8.04 1.66 14.58
N ARG A 92 -8.90 2.51 14.01
CA ARG A 92 -8.76 3.98 14.11
C ARG A 92 -8.82 4.50 15.55
N SER A 93 -9.68 3.92 16.39
CA SER A 93 -9.77 4.30 17.80
C SER A 93 -8.56 3.84 18.65
N MET A 94 -7.74 2.95 18.10
CA MET A 94 -6.59 2.34 18.76
C MET A 94 -5.26 2.90 18.28
N THR A 95 -5.25 3.97 17.48
CA THR A 95 -4.00 4.63 17.07
C THR A 95 -3.14 4.96 18.29
N ALA A 96 -1.90 4.49 18.27
CA ALA A 96 -0.96 4.67 19.35
C ALA A 96 -0.51 6.14 19.46
N PRO A 97 -0.24 6.64 20.68
CA PRO A 97 0.40 7.94 20.85
C PRO A 97 1.77 7.98 20.16
N ALA A 98 2.14 9.11 19.56
CA ALA A 98 3.39 9.24 18.81
C ALA A 98 4.65 8.88 19.62
N HIS A 99 4.67 9.12 20.94
CA HIS A 99 5.81 8.83 21.81
C HIS A 99 6.03 7.32 22.06
N THR A 100 5.09 6.45 21.68
CA THR A 100 5.25 5.00 21.75
C THR A 100 5.72 4.40 20.43
N LEU A 101 5.89 5.22 19.39
CA LEU A 101 6.28 4.81 18.05
C LEU A 101 7.66 5.40 17.73
N ALA A 102 8.39 4.73 16.83
CA ALA A 102 9.69 5.19 16.36
C ALA A 102 9.63 5.48 14.86
N THR A 103 10.41 6.46 14.41
CA THR A 103 10.60 6.66 12.97
C THR A 103 11.19 5.38 12.37
N ARG A 104 10.58 4.87 11.31
CA ARG A 104 11.08 3.71 10.58
C ARG A 104 12.51 3.97 10.11
N GLU A 105 13.42 3.07 10.44
CA GLU A 105 14.78 3.11 9.93
C GLU A 105 14.89 2.28 8.65
N LEU A 106 15.19 2.92 7.52
CA LEU A 106 15.44 2.22 6.26
C LEU A 106 16.74 1.41 6.36
N ARG A 107 16.59 0.09 6.34
CA ARG A 107 17.72 -0.84 6.33
C ARG A 107 18.51 -0.68 5.03
N PRO A 108 19.82 -0.97 5.00
CA PRO A 108 20.63 -0.77 3.78
C PRO A 108 20.06 -1.45 2.53
N TYR A 109 19.47 -2.63 2.68
CA TYR A 109 18.86 -3.37 1.58
C TYR A 109 17.48 -2.86 1.15
N GLU A 110 16.89 -1.94 1.92
CA GLU A 110 15.65 -1.22 1.61
C GLU A 110 15.92 0.16 0.97
N ARG A 111 17.20 0.51 0.78
CA ARG A 111 17.61 1.67 -0.01
C ARG A 111 17.68 1.26 -1.46
N TYR A 112 16.61 1.55 -2.18
CA TYR A 112 16.47 1.16 -3.58
C TYR A 112 16.96 2.25 -4.53
N PRO A 113 17.45 1.88 -5.73
CA PRO A 113 17.56 2.85 -6.82
C PRO A 113 16.16 3.37 -7.22
N PRO A 114 16.07 4.57 -7.83
CA PRO A 114 14.82 5.08 -8.38
C PRO A 114 14.21 4.12 -9.40
N GLY A 115 12.91 3.85 -9.28
CA GLY A 115 12.19 2.91 -10.14
C GLY A 115 10.77 2.65 -9.65
N PHE A 116 9.91 2.07 -10.51
CA PHE A 116 8.54 1.76 -10.11
C PHE A 116 8.46 0.69 -9.03
N GLY A 117 9.33 -0.33 -9.08
CA GLY A 117 9.40 -1.33 -8.02
C GLY A 117 9.73 -0.72 -6.65
N SER A 118 10.67 0.22 -6.60
CA SER A 118 11.02 0.91 -5.36
C SER A 118 9.95 1.88 -4.89
N LEU A 119 9.29 2.60 -5.80
CA LEU A 119 8.14 3.46 -5.50
C LEU A 119 7.02 2.66 -4.83
N LEU A 120 6.61 1.53 -5.41
CA LEU A 120 5.55 0.68 -4.85
C LEU A 120 5.94 0.08 -3.49
N LEU A 121 7.20 -0.32 -3.30
CA LEU A 121 7.65 -0.77 -1.98
C LEU A 121 7.67 0.35 -0.93
N ARG A 122 7.99 1.60 -1.32
CA ARG A 122 7.89 2.73 -0.40
C ARG A 122 6.44 3.01 0.01
N MET A 123 5.49 2.85 -0.91
CA MET A 123 4.05 2.91 -0.58
C MET A 123 3.63 1.80 0.38
N LEU A 124 4.13 0.57 0.22
CA LEU A 124 3.89 -0.51 1.18
C LEU A 124 4.57 -0.23 2.53
N ALA A 125 5.74 0.39 2.54
CA ALA A 125 6.42 0.79 3.78
C ALA A 125 5.60 1.83 4.57
N LEU A 126 4.86 2.72 3.88
CA LEU A 126 3.89 3.62 4.53
C LEU A 126 2.73 2.88 5.22
N ARG A 127 2.56 1.58 4.97
CA ARG A 127 1.58 0.70 5.65
C ARG A 127 2.23 -0.16 6.74
N ASN A 128 3.44 0.19 7.17
CA ASN A 128 4.29 -0.59 8.07
C ASN A 128 4.55 -2.04 7.57
N LEU A 129 4.60 -2.25 6.25
CA LEU A 129 4.89 -3.56 5.66
C LEU A 129 6.37 -3.65 5.26
N ASN A 130 7.09 -4.59 5.87
CA ASN A 130 8.38 -5.06 5.35
C ASN A 130 8.17 -6.08 4.21
N TRP A 131 9.24 -6.60 3.58
CA TRP A 131 9.10 -7.55 2.47
C TRP A 131 8.28 -8.81 2.80
N SER A 132 8.43 -9.33 4.02
CA SER A 132 7.68 -10.50 4.45
C SER A 132 6.21 -10.17 4.68
N GLY A 133 5.92 -9.01 5.28
CA GLY A 133 4.55 -8.51 5.43
C GLY A 133 3.88 -8.27 4.07
N ALA A 134 4.58 -7.59 3.16
CA ALA A 134 4.13 -7.36 1.79
C ALA A 134 3.85 -8.67 1.04
N ALA A 135 4.78 -9.63 1.05
CA ALA A 135 4.60 -10.93 0.41
C ALA A 135 3.36 -11.68 0.93
N LYS A 136 3.14 -11.68 2.25
CA LYS A 136 1.98 -12.36 2.85
C LYS A 136 0.68 -11.62 2.57
N ALA A 137 0.68 -10.29 2.67
CA ALA A 137 -0.50 -9.48 2.34
C ALA A 137 -0.90 -9.68 0.87
N MET A 138 0.04 -9.61 -0.07
CA MET A 138 -0.21 -9.90 -1.49
C MET A 138 -0.79 -11.31 -1.70
N CYS A 139 -0.18 -12.33 -1.10
CA CYS A 139 -0.65 -13.70 -1.23
C CYS A 139 -2.09 -13.88 -0.71
N LEU A 140 -2.43 -13.26 0.43
CA LEU A 140 -3.77 -13.34 1.01
C LEU A 140 -4.81 -12.52 0.23
N MET A 141 -4.44 -11.32 -0.23
CA MET A 141 -5.38 -10.35 -0.79
C MET A 141 -5.58 -10.47 -2.30
N SER A 142 -4.64 -11.09 -3.03
CA SER A 142 -4.75 -11.27 -4.49
C SER A 142 -4.44 -12.69 -4.97
N GLY A 143 -3.98 -13.59 -4.09
CA GLY A 143 -3.47 -14.90 -4.49
C GLY A 143 -2.05 -14.87 -5.09
N VAL A 144 -1.44 -13.68 -5.22
CA VAL A 144 -0.10 -13.53 -5.78
C VAL A 144 0.94 -13.84 -4.70
N CYS A 145 1.34 -15.11 -4.64
CA CYS A 145 2.25 -15.61 -3.62
C CYS A 145 3.69 -15.60 -4.12
N LYS A 146 4.46 -14.57 -3.74
CA LYS A 146 5.89 -14.45 -4.03
C LYS A 146 6.73 -14.51 -2.76
N ALA A 147 7.95 -15.01 -2.87
CA ALA A 147 8.91 -14.96 -1.75
C ALA A 147 9.29 -13.50 -1.42
N ALA A 148 9.54 -13.21 -0.14
CA ALA A 148 9.99 -11.89 0.31
C ALA A 148 11.27 -11.41 -0.41
N SER A 149 12.18 -12.33 -0.76
CA SER A 149 13.37 -12.02 -1.56
C SER A 149 13.04 -11.55 -2.98
N THR A 150 11.95 -12.06 -3.57
CA THR A 150 11.44 -11.60 -4.88
C THR A 150 10.86 -10.20 -4.78
N ILE A 151 10.10 -9.91 -3.72
CA ILE A 151 9.60 -8.55 -3.42
C ILE A 151 10.77 -7.56 -3.35
N GLY A 152 11.80 -7.89 -2.57
CA GLY A 152 13.01 -7.07 -2.49
C GLY A 152 13.77 -6.94 -3.80
N ALA A 153 13.83 -8.00 -4.62
CA ALA A 153 14.48 -7.96 -5.93
C ALA A 153 13.77 -7.01 -6.91
N VAL A 154 12.43 -6.97 -6.89
CA VAL A 154 11.64 -6.00 -7.67
C VAL A 154 11.93 -4.57 -7.21
N GLY A 155 11.96 -4.34 -5.89
CA GLY A 155 12.35 -3.05 -5.31
C GLY A 155 13.72 -2.56 -5.79
N ARG A 156 14.70 -3.46 -5.83
CA ARG A 156 16.06 -3.16 -6.28
C ARG A 156 16.21 -3.07 -7.80
N GLY A 157 15.16 -3.30 -8.58
CA GLY A 157 15.23 -3.38 -10.04
C GLY A 157 15.99 -4.61 -10.57
N ALA A 158 16.33 -5.57 -9.70
CA ALA A 158 16.99 -6.82 -10.08
C ALA A 158 16.02 -7.82 -10.72
N LYS A 159 14.71 -7.63 -10.51
CA LYS A 159 13.64 -8.35 -11.20
C LYS A 159 12.65 -7.32 -11.77
N PRO A 160 12.15 -7.50 -13.01
CA PRO A 160 11.13 -6.62 -13.55
C PRO A 160 9.84 -6.68 -12.72
N LEU A 161 9.11 -5.57 -12.70
CA LEU A 161 7.73 -5.52 -12.26
C LEU A 161 6.86 -6.06 -13.41
N ASP A 162 6.26 -7.22 -13.21
CA ASP A 162 5.36 -7.87 -14.18
C ASP A 162 3.88 -7.65 -13.82
N ALA A 163 2.98 -8.10 -14.69
CA ALA A 163 1.52 -7.93 -14.53
C ALA A 163 1.00 -8.61 -13.26
N GLU A 164 1.48 -9.82 -12.96
CA GLU A 164 1.08 -10.58 -11.77
C GLU A 164 1.49 -9.84 -10.48
N MET A 165 2.72 -9.31 -10.42
CA MET A 165 3.15 -8.47 -9.31
C MET A 165 2.31 -7.19 -9.18
N LEU A 166 1.94 -6.58 -10.30
CA LEU A 166 1.10 -5.38 -10.32
C LEU A 166 -0.27 -5.64 -9.67
N ASP A 167 -0.90 -6.79 -9.94
CA ASP A 167 -2.16 -7.20 -9.31
C ASP A 167 -2.02 -7.33 -7.78
N GLY A 168 -0.92 -7.92 -7.29
CA GLY A 168 -0.67 -8.02 -5.86
C GLY A 168 -0.39 -6.68 -5.18
N PHE A 169 0.33 -5.77 -5.85
CA PHE A 169 0.50 -4.40 -5.36
C PHE A 169 -0.83 -3.64 -5.32
N ALA A 170 -1.64 -3.73 -6.39
CA ALA A 170 -2.95 -3.11 -6.48
C ALA A 170 -3.85 -3.52 -5.30
N ALA A 171 -3.96 -4.83 -5.06
CA ALA A 171 -4.75 -5.37 -3.96
C ALA A 171 -4.28 -4.86 -2.59
N THR A 172 -2.96 -4.89 -2.33
CA THR A 172 -2.40 -4.49 -1.03
C THR A 172 -2.47 -2.97 -0.80
N LEU A 173 -2.36 -2.17 -1.86
CA LEU A 173 -2.49 -0.72 -1.80
C LEU A 173 -3.95 -0.26 -1.70
N GLY A 174 -4.89 -1.08 -2.15
CA GLY A 174 -6.31 -0.75 -2.26
C GLY A 174 -6.62 0.13 -3.47
N ALA A 175 -5.78 0.08 -4.51
CA ALA A 175 -5.89 0.90 -5.71
C ALA A 175 -6.22 0.03 -6.93
N PRO A 176 -7.02 0.51 -7.91
CA PRO A 176 -7.27 -0.24 -9.13
C PRO A 176 -5.96 -0.54 -9.86
N VAL A 177 -5.83 -1.78 -10.34
CA VAL A 177 -4.68 -2.19 -11.17
C VAL A 177 -4.47 -1.30 -12.40
N ALA A 178 -5.54 -0.81 -13.02
CA ALA A 178 -5.47 0.09 -14.17
C ALA A 178 -4.75 1.41 -13.83
N VAL A 179 -4.93 1.92 -12.61
CA VAL A 179 -4.24 3.11 -12.11
C VAL A 179 -2.74 2.84 -11.98
N LEU A 180 -2.36 1.70 -11.39
CA LEU A 180 -0.94 1.33 -11.28
C LEU A 180 -0.33 1.01 -12.64
N ALA A 181 -1.10 0.45 -13.58
CA ALA A 181 -0.68 0.22 -14.96
C ALA A 181 -0.41 1.56 -15.67
N GLY A 182 -1.28 2.56 -15.51
CA GLY A 182 -1.09 3.90 -16.05
C GLY A 182 0.18 4.58 -15.50
N LEU A 183 0.41 4.47 -14.19
CA LEU A 183 1.62 4.99 -13.55
C LEU A 183 2.90 4.32 -14.08
N THR A 184 2.92 2.98 -14.09
CA THR A 184 4.14 2.18 -14.32
C THR A 184 4.40 1.86 -15.79
N GLY A 185 3.38 1.95 -16.65
CA GLY A 185 3.42 1.47 -18.04
C GLY A 185 3.37 -0.06 -18.18
N VAL A 186 3.24 -0.80 -17.07
CA VAL A 186 3.12 -2.26 -17.10
C VAL A 186 1.72 -2.61 -17.61
N ARG A 187 1.65 -3.48 -18.63
CA ARG A 187 0.37 -3.96 -19.14
C ARG A 187 -0.28 -4.88 -18.10
N PRO A 188 -1.53 -4.62 -17.69
CA PRO A 188 -2.24 -5.50 -16.76
C PRO A 188 -2.50 -6.85 -17.43
N ALA A 189 -2.77 -7.88 -16.63
CA ALA A 189 -3.21 -9.17 -17.15
C ALA A 189 -4.54 -8.98 -17.93
N ALA A 190 -4.75 -9.76 -19.00
CA ALA A 190 -5.96 -9.65 -19.82
C ALA A 190 -7.27 -9.87 -19.02
N GLU A 191 -7.18 -10.61 -17.92
CA GLU A 191 -8.30 -10.87 -17.00
C GLU A 191 -8.28 -9.98 -15.75
N SER A 192 -7.60 -8.83 -15.77
CA SER A 192 -7.47 -8.01 -14.57
C SER A 192 -8.84 -7.60 -14.04
N ARG A 193 -9.18 -8.11 -12.85
CA ARG A 193 -10.49 -7.97 -12.21
C ARG A 193 -10.50 -6.72 -11.35
N GLU A 194 -11.67 -6.09 -11.24
CA GLU A 194 -11.90 -5.10 -10.20
C GLU A 194 -11.62 -5.74 -8.83
N LEU A 195 -11.04 -4.95 -7.92
CA LEU A 195 -10.77 -5.43 -6.57
C LEU A 195 -12.08 -5.73 -5.86
N ALA A 196 -12.18 -6.92 -5.26
CA ALA A 196 -13.34 -7.29 -4.47
C ALA A 196 -13.50 -6.33 -3.27
N PRO A 197 -14.73 -6.01 -2.83
CA PRO A 197 -14.96 -5.09 -1.72
C PRO A 197 -14.21 -5.45 -0.43
N GLU A 198 -14.10 -6.74 -0.10
CA GLU A 198 -13.34 -7.24 1.04
C GLU A 198 -11.84 -6.95 0.96
N VAL A 199 -11.27 -6.91 -0.26
CA VAL A 199 -9.87 -6.56 -0.50
C VAL A 199 -9.66 -5.06 -0.29
N ILE A 200 -10.57 -4.23 -0.81
CA ILE A 200 -10.54 -2.77 -0.63
C ILE A 200 -10.67 -2.41 0.86
N ASP A 201 -11.62 -3.02 1.57
CA ASP A 201 -11.82 -2.81 3.00
C ASP A 201 -10.60 -3.26 3.81
N THR A 202 -10.00 -4.39 3.44
CA THR A 202 -8.82 -4.92 4.12
C THR A 202 -7.58 -4.08 3.83
N ALA A 203 -7.40 -3.55 2.62
CA ALA A 203 -6.34 -2.58 2.30
C ALA A 203 -6.50 -1.29 3.12
N ALA A 204 -7.75 -0.84 3.33
CA ALA A 204 -8.03 0.26 4.23
C ALA A 204 -7.69 -0.09 5.69
N LEU A 205 -7.98 -1.30 6.18
CA LEU A 205 -7.57 -1.74 7.51
C LEU A 205 -6.04 -1.77 7.65
N VAL A 206 -5.32 -2.32 6.66
CA VAL A 206 -3.85 -2.35 6.61
C VAL A 206 -3.27 -0.94 6.76
N TRP A 207 -3.91 0.07 6.16
CA TRP A 207 -3.55 1.46 6.36
C TRP A 207 -3.78 1.92 7.81
N GLU A 208 -4.95 1.65 8.40
CA GLU A 208 -5.28 2.12 9.76
C GLU A 208 -4.38 1.51 10.84
N VAL A 209 -3.95 0.25 10.67
CA VAL A 209 -3.11 -0.45 11.66
C VAL A 209 -1.63 -0.09 11.58
N ARG A 210 -1.22 0.80 10.67
CA ARG A 210 0.19 1.20 10.56
C ARG A 210 0.73 1.88 11.83
N HIS A 211 -0.13 2.59 12.57
CA HIS A 211 0.23 3.36 13.78
C HIS A 211 -0.26 2.68 15.07
N VAL A 212 -0.33 1.35 15.11
CA VAL A 212 -0.66 0.62 16.36
C VAL A 212 0.58 -0.07 16.89
N THR A 213 0.62 -0.32 18.20
CA THR A 213 1.65 -1.17 18.83
C THR A 213 1.33 -2.65 18.65
N ARG A 214 2.31 -3.52 18.90
CA ARG A 214 2.14 -4.97 18.82
C ARG A 214 0.99 -5.48 19.70
N ASP A 215 0.87 -4.94 20.92
CA ASP A 215 -0.20 -5.33 21.84
C ASP A 215 -1.58 -4.85 21.38
N GLN A 216 -1.64 -3.70 20.69
CA GLN A 216 -2.87 -3.21 20.08
C GLN A 216 -3.28 -4.05 18.87
N GLU A 217 -2.31 -4.47 18.05
CA GLU A 217 -2.51 -5.39 16.93
C GLU A 217 -3.04 -6.75 17.39
N GLY A 218 -2.49 -7.32 18.45
CA GLY A 218 -2.97 -8.56 19.05
C GLY A 218 -4.45 -8.46 19.48
N ARG A 219 -4.80 -7.39 20.19
CA ARG A 219 -6.19 -7.12 20.59
C ARG A 219 -7.13 -6.88 19.40
N LEU A 220 -6.64 -6.28 18.31
CA LEU A 220 -7.42 -6.14 17.08
C LEU A 220 -7.66 -7.49 16.40
N THR A 221 -6.68 -8.38 16.44
CA THR A 221 -6.82 -9.75 15.92
C THR A 221 -7.83 -10.56 16.71
N GLU A 222 -7.80 -10.49 18.04
CA GLU A 222 -8.80 -11.11 18.93
C GLU A 222 -10.20 -10.53 18.68
N TYR A 223 -10.29 -9.21 18.47
CA TYR A 223 -11.56 -8.57 18.14
C TYR A 223 -12.10 -9.02 16.77
N ALA A 224 -11.23 -9.17 15.76
CA ALA A 224 -11.61 -9.69 14.46
C ALA A 224 -12.09 -11.15 14.52
N GLU A 225 -11.52 -11.95 15.41
CA GLU A 225 -11.97 -13.31 15.70
C GLU A 225 -13.38 -13.32 16.28
N ALA A 226 -13.62 -12.56 17.35
CA ALA A 226 -14.94 -12.47 17.98
C ALA A 226 -16.03 -11.98 17.02
N LEU A 227 -15.70 -11.08 16.09
CA LEU A 227 -16.63 -10.61 15.05
C LEU A 227 -16.99 -11.69 14.01
N GLY A 228 -16.17 -12.72 13.85
CA GLY A 228 -16.41 -13.82 12.91
C GLY A 228 -17.18 -15.00 13.52
N GLU A 229 -17.28 -15.05 14.85
CA GLU A 229 -18.01 -16.09 15.58
C GLU A 229 -19.50 -15.75 15.81
N GLY A 230 -19.89 -14.47 15.65
CA GLY A 230 -21.26 -13.98 15.81
C GLY A 230 -22.03 -13.85 14.50
#